data_AF-A0A1S8JK45-F1
#
_entry.id   AF-A0A1S8JK45-F1
#
_cell.length_a   1.000
_cell.length_b   1.000
_cell.length_c   1.000
_cell.angle_alpha   90.00
_cell.angle_beta   90.00
_cell.angle_gamma   90.00
#
_symmetry.space_group_name_H-M   'P 1'
#
loop_
_entity.id
_entity.type
_entity.pdbx_description
1 polymer ?
#
loop_
_entity_poly.entity_id
_entity_poly.type
_entity_poly.pdbx_seq_one_letter_code
_entity_poly.pdbx_strand_id
1 'polypeptide(L)' 'VVEEEEFERVPSAADFAVPIIGDSMEPVIRNGQFVFVKEQPDVEDGEIAIVELGGDGVTCKEIYKDYENQ' A
#
# COMPACT_ATOMS: atom_id res chain seq x y z
N VAL A 1 21.25 8.03 10.18
CA VAL A 1 20.48 8.18 11.43
C VAL A 1 19.06 7.86 11.03
N VAL A 2 18.50 6.76 11.52
CA VAL A 2 17.10 6.43 11.23
C VAL A 2 16.31 7.35 12.16
N GLU A 3 15.59 8.31 11.62
CA GLU A 3 14.70 9.14 12.43
C GLU A 3 13.57 8.22 12.91
N GLU A 4 13.44 8.08 14.23
CA GLU A 4 12.35 7.32 14.83
C GLU A 4 11.07 8.16 14.67
N GLU A 5 10.26 7.84 13.67
CA GLU A 5 8.91 8.40 13.55
C GLU A 5 7.97 7.69 14.52
N GLU A 6 7.39 8.45 15.44
CA GLU A 6 6.39 7.95 16.38
C GLU A 6 5.00 8.11 15.77
N PHE A 7 4.37 7.00 15.43
CA PHE A 7 3.00 6.99 14.92
C PHE A 7 2.01 7.07 16.08
N GLU A 8 1.12 8.08 16.06
CA GLU A 8 0.09 8.26 17.11
C GLU A 8 -0.79 7.01 17.26
N ARG A 9 -1.06 6.32 16.14
CA ARG A 9 -1.83 5.08 16.11
C ARG A 9 -1.34 4.14 15.02
N VAL A 10 -0.94 2.93 15.41
CA VAL A 10 -0.70 1.80 14.51
C VAL A 10 -1.91 0.86 14.59
N PRO A 11 -2.56 0.52 13.45
CA PRO A 11 -3.64 -0.46 13.44
C PRO A 11 -3.15 -1.82 13.96
N SER A 12 -3.90 -2.46 14.85
CA SER A 12 -3.50 -3.74 15.46
C SER A 12 -3.41 -4.90 14.47
N ALA A 13 -4.02 -4.75 13.29
CA ALA A 13 -4.02 -5.74 12.22
C ALA A 13 -2.92 -5.47 11.16
N ALA A 14 -2.09 -4.45 11.35
CA ALA A 14 -1.00 -4.16 10.43
C ALA A 14 0.21 -5.05 10.74
N ASP A 15 0.81 -5.60 9.69
CA ASP A 15 2.01 -6.43 9.76
C ASP A 15 3.27 -5.57 9.57
N PHE A 16 3.21 -4.56 8.71
CA PHE A 16 4.33 -3.65 8.46
C PHE A 16 3.86 -2.26 7.96
N ALA A 17 4.79 -1.30 7.94
CA ALA A 17 4.57 0.02 7.36
C ALA A 17 5.45 0.21 6.11
N VAL A 18 4.90 0.85 5.07
CA VAL A 18 5.60 1.12 3.81
C VAL A 18 5.66 2.63 3.56
N PRO A 19 6.85 3.22 3.32
CA PRO A 19 6.96 4.59 2.87
C PRO A 19 6.52 4.71 1.41
N ILE A 20 5.67 5.69 1.12
CA ILE A 20 5.19 5.95 -0.24
C ILE A 20 6.13 6.91 -0.94
N ILE A 21 6.61 6.48 -2.10
CA ILE A 21 7.50 7.25 -2.97
C ILE A 21 6.76 7.52 -4.28
N GLY A 22 6.61 8.80 -4.61
CA GLY A 22 5.85 9.28 -5.76
C GLY A 22 4.45 9.78 -5.41
N ASP A 23 3.80 10.37 -6.39
CA ASP A 23 2.54 11.13 -6.29
C ASP A 23 1.36 10.43 -6.97
N SER A 24 1.56 9.22 -7.48
CA SER A 24 0.57 8.47 -8.28
C SER A 24 -0.71 8.05 -7.54
N MET A 25 -0.79 8.30 -6.24
CA MET A 25 -1.98 8.06 -5.39
C MET A 25 -2.54 9.35 -4.80
N GLU A 26 -2.06 10.53 -5.22
CA GLU A 26 -2.60 11.80 -4.75
C GLU A 26 -4.02 12.06 -5.31
N PRO A 27 -4.91 12.68 -4.50
CA PRO A 27 -4.66 13.26 -3.18
C PRO A 27 -4.84 12.29 -2.00
N VAL A 28 -5.19 11.04 -2.27
CA VAL A 28 -5.59 10.04 -1.25
C VAL A 28 -4.42 9.65 -0.38
N ILE A 29 -3.28 9.34 -1.00
CA ILE A 29 -2.02 9.02 -0.33
C ILE A 29 -0.92 9.85 -0.98
N ARG A 30 -0.23 10.66 -0.17
CA ARG A 30 0.77 11.62 -0.63
C ARG A 30 2.18 11.06 -0.54
N ASN A 31 3.05 11.58 -1.40
CA ASN A 31 4.48 11.27 -1.36
C ASN A 31 5.06 11.55 0.05
N GLY A 32 5.85 10.61 0.56
CA GLY A 32 6.49 10.69 1.87
C GLY A 32 5.62 10.24 3.05
N GLN A 33 4.35 9.88 2.82
CA GLN A 33 3.53 9.27 3.87
C GLN A 33 3.89 7.78 4.07
N PHE A 34 3.61 7.27 5.26
CA PHE A 34 3.62 5.84 5.53
C PHE A 34 2.20 5.27 5.43
N VAL A 35 2.09 4.08 4.86
CA VAL A 35 0.87 3.27 4.91
C VAL A 35 1.11 2.03 5.76
N PHE A 36 0.12 1.69 6.58
CA PHE A 36 0.13 0.44 7.36
C PHE A 36 -0.53 -0.66 6.53
N VAL A 37 0.19 -1.76 6.35
CA VAL A 37 -0.19 -2.84 5.45
C VAL A 37 -0.44 -4.10 6.27
N LYS A 38 -1.52 -4.79 5.93
CA LYS A 38 -1.78 -6.15 6.35
C LYS A 38 -1.47 -7.08 5.18
N GLU A 39 -0.60 -8.06 5.39
CA GLU A 39 -0.28 -9.06 4.38
C GLU A 39 -1.41 -10.08 4.29
N GLN A 40 -1.92 -10.28 3.08
CA GLN A 40 -2.98 -11.25 2.82
C GLN A 40 -2.87 -11.77 1.38
N PRO A 41 -3.36 -13.00 1.11
CA PRO A 41 -3.20 -13.64 -0.18
C PRO A 41 -3.99 -12.98 -1.33
N ASP A 42 -5.00 -12.18 -1.00
CA ASP A 42 -5.86 -11.51 -1.98
C ASP A 42 -6.36 -10.17 -1.41
N VAL A 43 -6.81 -9.29 -2.30
CA VAL A 43 -7.36 -7.95 -1.99
C VAL A 43 -8.76 -7.82 -2.57
N GLU A 44 -9.69 -7.17 -1.89
CA GLU A 44 -11.04 -6.96 -2.40
C GLU A 44 -11.08 -5.95 -3.56
N ASP A 45 -12.12 -6.03 -4.39
CA ASP A 45 -12.31 -5.09 -5.51
C ASP A 45 -12.55 -3.65 -4.99
N GLY A 46 -11.83 -2.69 -5.55
CA GLY A 46 -11.85 -1.29 -5.14
C GLY A 46 -10.98 -0.95 -3.92
N GLU A 47 -10.23 -1.91 -3.37
CA GLU A 47 -9.30 -1.62 -2.28
C GLU A 47 -7.93 -1.13 -2.76
N ILE A 48 -7.24 -0.38 -1.90
CA ILE A 48 -5.87 0.06 -2.13
C ILE A 48 -4.90 -1.01 -1.60
N ALA A 49 -4.02 -1.51 -2.46
CA ALA A 49 -2.99 -2.47 -2.09
C ALA A 49 -1.60 -2.04 -2.53
N ILE A 50 -0.60 -2.57 -1.80
CA ILE A 50 0.77 -2.67 -2.27
C ILE A 50 0.90 -4.00 -3.02
N VAL A 51 1.26 -3.94 -4.30
CA VAL A 51 1.41 -5.13 -5.14
C VAL A 51 2.80 -5.19 -5.77
N GLU A 52 3.35 -6.39 -5.86
CA GLU A 52 4.58 -6.68 -6.59
C GLU A 52 4.26 -7.12 -8.02
N LEU A 53 4.93 -6.49 -9.00
CA LEU A 53 4.76 -6.77 -10.41
C LEU A 53 5.91 -7.65 -10.89
N GLY A 54 5.73 -8.97 -10.82
CA GLY A 54 6.65 -9.95 -11.46
C GLY A 54 8.12 -9.86 -11.03
N GLY A 55 8.42 -9.30 -9.86
CA GLY A 55 9.79 -9.05 -9.40
C GLY A 55 10.45 -7.78 -9.95
N ASP A 56 9.78 -7.03 -10.82
CA ASP A 56 10.32 -5.81 -11.43
C ASP A 56 10.15 -4.58 -10.53
N GLY A 57 9.18 -4.61 -9.63
CA GLY A 57 8.96 -3.53 -8.69
C GLY A 57 7.67 -3.68 -7.89
N VAL A 58 7.50 -2.77 -6.94
CA VAL A 58 6.32 -2.66 -6.09
C VAL A 58 5.59 -1.36 -6.36
N THR A 59 4.26 -1.38 -6.33
CA THR A 59 3.43 -0.18 -6.52
C THR A 59 2.25 -0.16 -5.57
N CYS A 60 1.75 1.03 -5.28
CA CYS A 60 0.53 1.27 -4.51
C CYS A 60 -0.57 1.73 -5.46
N LYS A 61 -1.66 0.97 -5.57
CA LYS A 61 -2.78 1.26 -6.49
C LYS A 61 -4.10 0.80 -5.89
N GLU A 62 -5.18 1.42 -6.37
CA GLU A 62 -6.53 0.88 -6.21
C GLU A 62 -6.71 -0.28 -7.20
N ILE A 63 -7.13 -1.43 -6.69
CA ILE A 63 -7.19 -2.68 -7.45
C ILE A 63 -8.61 -2.93 -7.92
N TYR A 64 -8.77 -3.05 -9.24
CA TYR A 64 -10.03 -3.45 -9.86
C TYR A 64 -9.82 -4.77 -10.59
N LYS A 65 -10.56 -5.81 -10.18
CA LYS A 65 -10.50 -7.15 -10.77
C LYS A 65 -11.40 -7.21 -11.98
N ASP A 66 -10.81 -7.50 -13.13
CA ASP A 66 -11.56 -7.79 -14.34
C ASP A 66 -12.02 -9.26 -14.31
N TYR A 67 -13.31 -9.46 -14.02
CA TYR A 67 -13.93 -10.78 -13.96
C TYR A 67 -14.32 -11.32 -15.35
N GLU A 68 -14.38 -10.47 -16.38
CA GLU A 68 -14.84 -10.85 -17.72
C GLU A 68 -13.70 -11.41 -18.60
N ASN A 69 -12.44 -11.21 -18.20
CA ASN A 69 -11.24 -11.66 -18.91
C ASN A 69 -10.42 -12.74 -18.14
N GLN A 70 -11.04 -13.47 -17.21
CA GLN A 70 -10.42 -14.62 -16.52
C GLN A 70 -10.60 -15.93 -17.30
#